data_AF-A0A7C4GDX6-F1
#
_entry.id   AF-A0A7C4GDX6-F1
#
_cell.length_a   1.000
_cell.length_b   1.000
_cell.length_c   1.000
_cell.angle_alpha   90.00
_cell.angle_beta   90.00
_cell.angle_gamma   90.00
#
_symmetry.space_group_name_H-M   'P 1'
#
loop_
_entity.id
_entity.type
_entity.pdbx_description
1 polymer ?
#
loop_
_entity_poly.entity_id
_entity_poly.type
_entity_poly.pdbx_seq_one_letter_code
_entity_poly.pdbx_strand_id
1 'polypeptide(L)'
;MSQNIELTYKVIKCLREEVEYLAREQYKFTSRSLARKIKESGDIRKINAIIKKISKEGIIKYNKKMKYYYLDVEDKDKLDMYMKELSDTLILSYDKPLNKIEPPINVYKIVNGVGKLVAQAKREGILKSIYHVNGEENYEIIFKTYKFAGFTIKKMDEIIFEAYRIGFMKPIESFYKGENIIIKRIWGREIAILNSRKEKIGCMKGLGIEKATFTCKEPLKKISIPLSIALYAIKQLDVII
;
A
#
# COMPACT_ATOMS: atom_id res chain seq x y z
N MET A 1 5.48 4.85 -13.32
CA MET A 1 6.15 5.84 -12.44
C MET A 1 5.73 5.57 -11.01
N SER A 2 6.73 5.41 -10.13
CA SER A 2 6.60 5.24 -8.68
C SER A 2 5.71 6.36 -8.10
N GLN A 3 4.52 6.01 -7.59
CA GLN A 3 3.76 6.94 -6.77
C GLN A 3 4.54 7.12 -5.47
N ASN A 4 5.18 8.29 -5.30
CA ASN A 4 5.77 8.66 -4.03
C ASN A 4 4.62 9.00 -3.09
N ILE A 5 4.16 8.01 -2.32
CA ILE A 5 2.99 8.15 -1.42
C ILE A 5 3.25 9.26 -0.38
N GLU A 6 4.49 9.44 0.07
CA GLU A 6 4.85 10.54 0.99
C GLU A 6 4.60 11.91 0.35
N LEU A 7 5.04 12.10 -0.90
CA LEU A 7 4.78 13.33 -1.65
C LEU A 7 3.28 13.51 -1.93
N THR A 8 2.55 12.42 -2.22
CA THR A 8 1.09 12.46 -2.37
C THR A 8 0.43 12.90 -1.06
N TYR A 9 0.85 12.37 0.08
CA TYR A 9 0.34 12.77 1.38
C TYR A 9 0.60 14.25 1.66
N LYS A 10 1.82 14.74 1.42
CA LYS A 10 2.17 16.18 1.57
C LYS A 10 1.26 17.07 0.71
N VAL A 11 1.03 16.68 -0.55
CA VAL A 11 0.12 17.38 -1.46
C VAL A 11 -1.30 17.45 -0.89
N ILE A 12 -1.86 16.32 -0.47
CA ILE A 12 -3.24 16.24 0.01
C ILE A 12 -3.40 16.97 1.34
N LYS A 13 -2.45 16.82 2.27
CA LYS A 13 -2.43 17.54 3.54
C LYS A 13 -2.45 19.05 3.32
N CYS A 14 -1.61 19.56 2.41
CA CYS A 14 -1.61 20.98 2.07
C CYS A 14 -2.96 21.42 1.50
N LEU A 15 -3.56 20.65 0.58
CA LEU A 15 -4.89 21.00 0.05
C LEU A 15 -5.98 21.03 1.14
N ARG A 16 -5.94 20.09 2.08
CA ARG A 16 -6.87 20.03 3.22
C ARG A 16 -6.73 21.25 4.11
N GLU A 17 -5.49 21.60 4.47
CA GLU A 17 -5.20 22.77 5.29
C GLU A 17 -5.69 24.06 4.59
N GLU A 18 -5.41 24.22 3.30
CA GLU A 18 -5.84 25.41 2.56
C GLU A 18 -7.37 25.55 2.48
N VAL A 19 -8.10 24.44 2.34
CA VAL A 19 -9.57 24.47 2.35
C VAL A 19 -10.15 24.71 3.74
N GLU A 20 -9.48 24.23 4.80
CA GLU A 20 -9.90 24.45 6.18
C GLU A 20 -9.90 25.94 6.57
N TYR A 21 -9.05 26.75 5.96
CA TYR A 21 -9.01 28.20 6.15
C TYR A 21 -10.04 28.98 5.32
N LEU A 22 -10.82 28.33 4.44
CA LEU A 22 -11.81 28.99 3.58
C LEU A 22 -13.21 28.88 4.17
N ALA A 23 -13.84 30.03 4.44
CA ALA A 23 -15.16 30.07 5.07
C ALA A 23 -16.30 29.65 4.13
N ARG A 24 -16.12 29.72 2.80
CA ARG A 24 -17.09 29.34 1.73
C ARG A 24 -16.54 29.45 0.30
N GLU A 25 -15.23 29.70 0.14
CA GLU A 25 -14.64 29.98 -1.16
C GLU A 25 -13.94 28.76 -1.76
N GLN A 26 -13.65 28.85 -3.05
CA GLN A 26 -12.85 27.85 -3.76
C GLN A 26 -11.36 28.10 -3.53
N TYR A 27 -10.63 27.07 -3.12
CA TYR A 27 -9.17 27.14 -3.16
C TYR A 27 -8.68 26.93 -4.60
N LYS A 28 -8.08 27.95 -5.21
CA LYS A 28 -7.53 27.91 -6.58
C LYS A 28 -6.02 27.80 -6.54
N PHE A 29 -5.46 26.87 -7.30
CA PHE A 29 -4.01 26.62 -7.28
C PHE A 29 -3.46 26.08 -8.60
N THR A 30 -2.14 26.12 -8.71
CA THR A 30 -1.37 25.51 -9.80
C THR A 30 -0.38 24.51 -9.21
N SER A 31 0.11 23.57 -10.03
CA SER A 31 1.15 22.63 -9.60
C SER A 31 2.40 23.35 -9.07
N ARG A 32 2.72 24.53 -9.61
CA ARG A 32 3.85 25.36 -9.17
C ARG A 32 3.59 26.04 -7.82
N SER A 33 2.41 26.61 -7.61
CA SER A 33 2.08 27.25 -6.33
C SER A 33 2.04 26.23 -5.20
N LEU A 34 1.48 25.04 -5.47
CA LEU A 34 1.45 23.94 -4.51
C LEU A 34 2.87 23.43 -4.17
N ALA A 35 3.72 23.23 -5.19
CA ALA A 35 5.11 22.78 -4.98
C ALA A 35 5.92 23.73 -4.09
N ARG A 36 5.70 25.05 -4.23
CA ARG A 36 6.32 26.05 -3.35
C ARG A 36 5.80 25.94 -1.92
N LYS A 37 4.48 25.82 -1.71
CA LYS A 37 3.87 25.69 -0.38
C LYS A 37 4.39 24.47 0.38
N ILE A 38 4.53 23.32 -0.28
CA ILE A 38 5.06 22.10 0.35
C ILE A 38 6.59 22.01 0.34
N LYS A 39 7.30 23.04 -0.13
CA LYS A 39 8.78 23.10 -0.22
C LYS A 39 9.41 21.98 -1.08
N GLU A 40 8.70 21.51 -2.11
CA GLU A 40 9.13 20.42 -3.01
C GLU A 40 9.24 20.91 -4.47
N SER A 41 9.77 22.12 -4.67
CA SER A 41 9.87 22.76 -6.00
C SER A 41 10.64 21.91 -7.03
N GLY A 42 11.62 21.11 -6.59
CA GLY A 42 12.38 20.19 -7.46
C GLY A 42 11.53 19.03 -8.01
N ASP A 43 10.43 18.69 -7.34
CA ASP A 43 9.57 17.56 -7.69
C ASP A 43 8.31 17.98 -8.47
N ILE A 44 8.32 19.16 -9.09
CA ILE A 44 7.16 19.74 -9.80
C ILE A 44 6.53 18.79 -10.82
N ARG A 45 7.33 17.99 -11.53
CA ARG A 45 6.82 17.00 -12.50
C ARG A 45 6.02 15.89 -11.81
N LYS A 46 6.49 15.40 -10.65
CA LYS A 46 5.81 14.38 -9.85
C LYS A 46 4.54 14.97 -9.22
N ILE A 47 4.62 16.18 -8.68
CA ILE A 47 3.47 16.90 -8.12
C ILE A 47 2.38 17.09 -9.17
N ASN A 48 2.75 17.51 -10.38
CA ASN A 48 1.80 17.64 -11.48
C ASN A 48 1.13 16.31 -11.84
N ALA A 49 1.86 15.20 -11.81
CA ALA A 49 1.30 13.88 -12.04
C ALA A 49 0.34 13.46 -10.91
N ILE A 50 0.67 13.78 -9.65
CA ILE A 50 -0.21 13.54 -8.49
C ILE A 50 -1.50 14.34 -8.64
N ILE A 51 -1.41 15.65 -8.90
CA ILE A 51 -2.57 16.54 -9.08
C ILE A 51 -3.47 16.03 -10.21
N LYS A 52 -2.89 15.65 -11.36
CA LYS A 52 -3.66 15.06 -12.46
C LYS A 52 -4.35 13.76 -12.07
N LYS A 53 -3.70 12.91 -11.28
CA LYS A 53 -4.27 11.65 -10.79
C LYS A 53 -5.47 11.91 -9.90
N ILE A 54 -5.33 12.74 -8.87
CA ILE A 54 -6.42 13.02 -7.92
C ILE A 54 -7.55 13.82 -8.57
N SER A 55 -7.26 14.61 -9.61
CA SER A 55 -8.29 15.25 -10.41
C SER A 55 -9.10 14.24 -11.24
N LYS A 56 -8.47 13.22 -11.80
CA LYS A 56 -9.18 12.11 -12.47
C LYS A 56 -10.01 11.28 -11.50
N GLU A 57 -9.59 11.16 -10.26
CA GLU A 57 -10.33 10.51 -9.17
C GLU A 57 -11.49 11.38 -8.64
N GLY A 58 -11.68 12.61 -9.16
CA GLY A 58 -12.78 13.49 -8.79
C GLY A 58 -12.61 14.17 -7.43
N ILE A 59 -11.40 14.14 -6.87
CA ILE A 59 -11.06 14.78 -5.59
C ILE A 59 -10.87 16.30 -5.78
N ILE A 60 -10.30 16.71 -6.91
CA ILE A 60 -10.11 18.12 -7.27
C ILE A 60 -10.59 18.38 -8.69
N LYS A 61 -10.97 19.62 -8.98
CA LYS A 61 -11.50 20.03 -10.28
C LYS A 61 -10.47 20.82 -11.07
N TYR A 62 -10.53 20.77 -12.40
CA TYR A 62 -9.64 21.52 -13.29
C TYR A 62 -10.44 22.48 -14.18
N ASN A 63 -10.13 23.77 -14.10
CA ASN A 63 -10.72 24.78 -14.97
C ASN A 63 -9.88 24.88 -16.26
N LYS A 64 -10.41 24.34 -17.36
CA LYS A 64 -9.74 24.34 -18.67
C LYS A 64 -9.51 25.75 -19.22
N LYS A 65 -10.46 26.67 -19.03
CA LYS A 65 -10.41 28.05 -19.55
C LYS A 65 -9.31 28.86 -18.87
N MET A 66 -9.26 28.79 -17.55
CA MET A 66 -8.33 29.57 -16.72
C MET A 66 -7.03 28.83 -16.38
N LYS A 67 -6.90 27.55 -16.77
CA LYS A 67 -5.71 26.69 -16.59
C LYS A 67 -5.25 26.56 -15.13
N TYR A 68 -6.18 26.42 -14.19
CA TYR A 68 -5.89 26.14 -12.78
C TYR A 68 -6.71 24.98 -12.23
N TYR A 69 -6.23 24.39 -11.13
CA TYR A 69 -7.00 23.45 -10.34
C TYR A 69 -7.73 24.18 -9.23
N TYR A 70 -8.89 23.66 -8.83
CA TYR A 70 -9.64 24.20 -7.71
C TYR A 70 -10.29 23.11 -6.89
N LEU A 71 -10.60 23.47 -5.66
CA LEU A 71 -11.27 22.62 -4.69
C LEU A 71 -12.36 23.43 -3.99
N ASP A 72 -13.55 22.84 -3.89
CA ASP A 72 -14.67 23.42 -3.15
C ASP A 72 -14.61 22.97 -1.68
N VAL A 73 -15.13 23.77 -0.75
CA VAL A 73 -15.18 23.43 0.68
C VAL A 73 -15.95 22.12 0.92
N GLU A 74 -16.98 21.86 0.12
CA GLU A 74 -17.80 20.63 0.15
C GLU A 74 -16.99 19.36 -0.16
N ASP A 75 -15.86 19.48 -0.84
CA ASP A 75 -15.00 18.34 -1.18
C ASP A 75 -14.00 18.00 -0.05
N LYS A 76 -14.06 18.68 1.11
CA LYS A 76 -13.18 18.42 2.27
C LYS A 76 -13.24 16.96 2.73
N ASP A 77 -14.43 16.37 2.78
CA ASP A 77 -14.61 14.99 3.21
C ASP A 77 -13.89 14.00 2.28
N LYS A 78 -13.82 14.29 0.98
CA LYS A 78 -13.09 13.46 0.02
C LYS A 78 -11.59 13.51 0.28
N LEU A 79 -11.05 14.68 0.65
CA LEU A 79 -9.65 14.79 1.05
C LEU A 79 -9.38 14.00 2.32
N ASP A 80 -10.26 14.10 3.32
CA ASP A 80 -10.12 13.38 4.59
C ASP A 80 -10.13 11.86 4.38
N MET A 81 -11.06 11.38 3.55
CA MET A 81 -11.10 9.97 3.15
C MET A 81 -9.81 9.54 2.44
N TYR A 82 -9.33 10.33 1.48
CA TYR A 82 -8.10 10.01 0.75
C TYR A 82 -6.85 10.05 1.65
N MET A 83 -6.76 11.01 2.58
CA MET A 83 -5.68 11.06 3.57
C MET A 83 -5.69 9.83 4.47
N LYS A 84 -6.87 9.40 4.91
CA LYS A 84 -7.04 8.18 5.70
C LYS A 84 -6.55 6.96 4.93
N GLU A 85 -6.92 6.82 3.65
CA GLU A 85 -6.44 5.72 2.79
C GLU A 85 -4.91 5.72 2.62
N LEU A 86 -4.30 6.90 2.40
CA LEU A 86 -2.84 7.02 2.30
C LEU A 86 -2.14 6.65 3.61
N SER A 87 -2.74 7.00 4.75
CA SER A 87 -2.20 6.69 6.09
C SER A 87 -2.32 5.19 6.42
N ASP A 88 -3.40 4.56 5.98
CA ASP A 88 -3.65 3.13 6.12
C ASP A 88 -2.80 2.28 5.15
N THR A 89 -2.18 2.89 4.13
CA THR A 89 -1.34 2.20 3.15
C THR A 89 0.00 1.79 3.77
N LEU A 90 0.32 0.50 3.70
CA LEU A 90 1.65 -0.01 4.04
C LEU A 90 2.60 0.10 2.85
N ILE A 91 3.82 0.54 3.12
CA ILE A 91 4.89 0.62 2.12
C ILE A 91 5.92 -0.45 2.48
N LEU A 92 6.19 -1.36 1.55
CA LEU A 92 7.14 -2.44 1.73
C LEU A 92 8.36 -2.19 0.87
N SER A 93 9.55 -2.37 1.46
CA SER A 93 10.80 -2.33 0.71
C SER A 93 11.86 -3.18 1.37
N TYR A 94 12.83 -3.65 0.58
CA TYR A 94 14.00 -4.29 1.16
C TYR A 94 14.90 -3.28 1.88
N ASP A 95 15.55 -3.75 2.95
CA ASP A 95 16.63 -3.07 3.64
C ASP A 95 17.78 -2.79 2.68
N LYS A 96 18.37 -1.59 2.75
CA LYS A 96 19.47 -1.17 1.88
C LYS A 96 20.74 -0.96 2.70
N PRO A 97 21.93 -1.27 2.16
CA PRO A 97 22.17 -1.84 0.82
C PRO A 97 21.75 -3.32 0.72
N LEU A 98 21.47 -3.81 -0.49
CA LEU A 98 21.12 -5.22 -0.77
C LEU A 98 22.35 -6.14 -0.73
N ASN A 99 23.24 -5.93 0.23
CA ASN A 99 24.47 -6.71 0.38
C ASN A 99 24.24 -8.06 1.08
N LYS A 100 23.07 -8.23 1.72
CA LYS A 100 22.64 -9.49 2.32
C LYS A 100 22.03 -10.37 1.22
N ILE A 101 22.35 -11.67 1.25
CA ILE A 101 21.75 -12.68 0.35
C ILE A 101 20.22 -12.65 0.45
N GLU A 102 19.68 -12.39 1.65
CA GLU A 102 18.25 -12.18 1.89
C GLU A 102 18.06 -10.92 2.74
N PRO A 103 17.92 -9.74 2.11
CA PRO A 103 17.76 -8.49 2.82
C PRO A 103 16.42 -8.48 3.57
N PRO A 104 16.38 -7.99 4.82
CA PRO A 104 15.12 -7.85 5.56
C PRO A 104 14.09 -7.04 4.79
N ILE A 105 12.81 -7.37 4.96
CA ILE A 105 11.70 -6.60 4.42
C ILE A 105 11.27 -5.59 5.47
N ASN A 106 11.41 -4.31 5.17
CA ASN A 106 10.94 -3.22 6.01
C ASN A 106 9.52 -2.82 5.61
N VAL A 107 8.66 -2.61 6.61
CA VAL A 107 7.28 -2.15 6.44
C VAL A 107 7.15 -0.78 7.08
N TYR A 108 6.68 0.20 6.30
CA TYR A 108 6.49 1.57 6.73
C TYR A 108 5.01 1.97 6.65
N LYS A 109 4.57 2.82 7.58
CA LYS A 109 3.33 3.59 7.49
C LYS A 109 3.64 5.07 7.33
N ILE A 110 2.77 5.80 6.66
CA ILE A 110 2.91 7.26 6.59
C ILE A 110 2.32 7.87 7.85
N VAL A 111 3.14 8.63 8.57
CA VAL A 111 2.73 9.45 9.70
C VAL A 111 3.19 10.88 9.40
N ASN A 112 2.24 11.81 9.27
CA ASN A 112 2.51 13.22 8.97
C ASN A 112 3.38 13.45 7.72
N GLY A 113 3.24 12.59 6.70
CA GLY A 113 3.99 12.73 5.43
C GLY A 113 5.41 12.14 5.47
N VAL A 114 5.76 11.43 6.54
CA VAL A 114 7.03 10.72 6.69
C VAL A 114 6.76 9.22 6.86
N GLY A 115 7.53 8.38 6.16
CA GLY A 115 7.50 6.94 6.37
C GLY A 115 8.11 6.56 7.71
N LYS A 116 7.29 6.05 8.64
CA LYS A 116 7.72 5.50 9.91
C LYS A 116 7.78 3.97 9.80
N LEU A 117 8.92 3.38 10.18
CA LEU A 117 9.07 1.93 10.25
C LEU A 117 8.10 1.37 11.32
N VAL A 118 7.28 0.39 10.94
CA VAL A 118 6.31 -0.25 11.84
C VAL A 118 6.55 -1.73 12.04
N ALA A 119 7.23 -2.38 11.10
CA ALA A 119 7.65 -3.77 11.23
C ALA A 119 8.86 -4.05 10.34
N GLN A 120 9.62 -5.07 10.70
CA GLN A 120 10.69 -5.64 9.88
C GLN A 120 10.55 -7.17 9.88
N ALA A 121 10.65 -7.77 8.70
CA ALA A 121 10.64 -9.22 8.54
C ALA A 121 12.01 -9.72 8.08
N LYS A 122 12.50 -10.77 8.74
CA LYS A 122 13.75 -11.46 8.40
C LYS A 122 13.46 -12.93 8.13
N ARG A 123 14.04 -13.46 7.05
CA ARG A 123 13.91 -14.89 6.71
C ARG A 123 14.88 -15.74 7.53
N GLU A 124 14.41 -16.90 7.99
CA GLU A 124 15.21 -17.89 8.71
C GLU A 124 15.95 -18.80 7.72
N GLY A 125 17.13 -18.35 7.26
CA GLY A 125 18.02 -19.16 6.43
C GLY A 125 17.51 -19.46 5.02
N ILE A 126 18.41 -20.00 4.19
CA ILE A 126 18.15 -20.22 2.76
C ILE A 126 17.14 -21.36 2.53
N LEU A 127 17.20 -22.40 3.38
CA LEU A 127 16.45 -23.64 3.21
C LEU A 127 15.03 -23.60 3.78
N LYS A 128 14.81 -22.84 4.86
CA LYS A 128 13.47 -22.69 5.44
C LYS A 128 12.81 -21.45 4.84
N SER A 129 11.57 -21.61 4.41
CA SER A 129 10.78 -20.50 3.89
C SER A 129 9.96 -19.89 5.03
N ILE A 130 10.63 -19.50 6.12
CA ILE A 130 9.99 -18.93 7.31
C ILE A 130 10.46 -17.48 7.47
N TYR A 131 9.52 -16.55 7.65
CA TYR A 131 9.82 -15.16 7.98
C TYR A 131 9.39 -14.85 9.41
N HIS A 132 10.33 -14.32 10.18
CA HIS A 132 10.09 -13.74 11.51
C HIS A 132 9.81 -12.26 11.36
N VAL A 133 8.60 -11.83 11.73
CA VAL A 133 8.14 -10.46 11.64
C VAL A 133 8.19 -9.83 13.02
N ASN A 134 9.04 -8.82 13.18
CA ASN A 134 9.17 -8.04 14.41
C ASN A 134 8.52 -6.68 14.23
N GLY A 135 7.62 -6.31 15.14
CA GLY A 135 6.89 -5.03 15.13
C GLY A 135 6.29 -4.73 16.50
N GLU A 136 5.15 -4.04 16.53
CA GLU A 136 4.34 -3.92 17.75
C GLU A 136 3.83 -5.29 18.22
N GLU A 137 3.52 -6.16 17.27
CA GLU A 137 3.25 -7.57 17.49
C GLU A 137 4.24 -8.40 16.67
N ASN A 138 4.59 -9.58 17.19
CA ASN A 138 5.49 -10.52 16.52
C ASN A 138 4.67 -11.62 15.82
N TYR A 139 5.08 -11.94 14.59
CA TYR A 139 4.44 -12.98 13.79
C TYR A 139 5.47 -13.88 13.13
N GLU A 140 5.04 -15.10 12.82
CA GLU A 140 5.77 -16.00 11.94
C GLU A 140 4.98 -16.24 10.66
N ILE A 141 5.64 -16.19 9.51
CA ILE A 141 5.04 -16.54 8.22
C ILE A 141 5.77 -17.76 7.69
N ILE A 142 5.05 -18.86 7.57
CA ILE A 142 5.59 -20.15 7.14
C ILE A 142 5.07 -20.44 5.73
N PHE A 143 5.95 -20.44 4.74
CA PHE A 143 5.60 -20.81 3.37
C PHE A 143 5.70 -22.32 3.18
N LYS A 144 4.65 -22.90 2.58
CA LYS A 144 4.65 -24.30 2.14
C LYS A 144 4.85 -24.31 0.63
N THR A 145 5.87 -25.03 0.17
CA THR A 145 6.22 -25.14 -1.27
C THR A 145 5.79 -26.47 -1.89
N TYR A 146 5.54 -27.51 -1.08
CA TYR A 146 5.24 -28.87 -1.54
C TYR A 146 3.76 -29.25 -1.33
N LYS A 147 3.13 -29.89 -2.32
CA LYS A 147 1.71 -30.33 -2.42
C LYS A 147 0.64 -29.23 -2.33
N PHE A 148 0.75 -28.27 -1.42
CA PHE A 148 -0.17 -27.14 -1.25
C PHE A 148 0.62 -25.83 -1.13
N ALA A 149 0.99 -25.27 -2.29
CA ALA A 149 1.73 -24.01 -2.33
C ALA A 149 0.92 -22.89 -1.65
N GLY A 150 1.49 -22.23 -0.65
CA GLY A 150 0.78 -21.25 0.17
C GLY A 150 1.58 -20.78 1.38
N PHE A 151 0.89 -20.20 2.35
CA PHE A 151 1.50 -19.73 3.59
C PHE A 151 0.54 -19.76 4.78
N THR A 152 1.12 -19.91 5.96
CA THR A 152 0.48 -19.81 7.27
C THR A 152 1.04 -18.58 7.97
N ILE A 153 0.19 -17.77 8.60
CA ILE A 153 0.60 -16.70 9.52
C ILE A 153 0.26 -17.17 10.93
N LYS A 154 1.26 -17.15 11.81
CA LYS A 154 1.11 -17.39 13.24
C LYS A 154 1.37 -16.13 14.04
N LYS A 155 0.69 -16.00 15.17
CA LYS A 155 1.01 -15.06 16.23
C LYS A 155 1.27 -15.88 17.49
N MET A 156 2.50 -15.83 18.00
CA MET A 156 2.99 -16.84 18.95
C MET A 156 2.79 -18.24 18.33
N ASP A 157 2.07 -19.14 18.99
CA ASP A 157 1.79 -20.48 18.48
C ASP A 157 0.41 -20.63 17.81
N GLU A 158 -0.41 -19.59 17.84
CA GLU A 158 -1.76 -19.62 17.26
C GLU A 158 -1.73 -19.30 15.76
N ILE A 159 -2.38 -20.14 14.96
CA ILE A 159 -2.58 -19.90 13.54
C ILE A 159 -3.72 -18.89 13.38
N ILE A 160 -3.39 -17.71 12.86
CA ILE A 160 -4.35 -16.61 12.68
C ILE A 160 -4.81 -16.45 11.23
N PHE A 161 -4.08 -17.00 10.27
CA PHE A 161 -4.42 -16.96 8.86
C PHE A 161 -3.72 -18.06 8.09
N GLU A 162 -4.43 -18.74 7.19
CA GLU A 162 -3.89 -19.75 6.31
C GLU A 162 -4.41 -19.57 4.91
N ALA A 163 -3.52 -19.67 3.92
CA ALA A 163 -3.90 -19.54 2.53
C ALA A 163 -3.10 -20.50 1.64
N TYR A 164 -3.80 -21.29 0.84
CA TYR A 164 -3.20 -22.36 0.03
C TYR A 164 -3.81 -22.45 -1.36
N ARG A 165 -3.05 -22.95 -2.33
CA ARG A 165 -3.58 -23.30 -3.67
C ARG A 165 -4.22 -24.70 -3.63
N ILE A 166 -5.47 -24.80 -4.07
CA ILE A 166 -6.18 -26.07 -4.24
C ILE A 166 -6.07 -26.54 -5.70
N GLY A 167 -4.84 -26.75 -6.17
CA GLY A 167 -4.54 -27.28 -7.51
C GLY A 167 -3.58 -26.45 -8.35
N PHE A 168 -3.16 -27.03 -9.48
CA PHE A 168 -2.26 -26.41 -10.45
C PHE A 168 -2.93 -25.21 -11.14
N MET A 169 -2.23 -24.07 -11.25
CA MET A 169 -2.73 -22.79 -11.80
C MET A 169 -3.96 -22.16 -11.09
N LYS A 170 -4.42 -22.71 -9.97
CA LYS A 170 -5.50 -22.11 -9.17
C LYS A 170 -4.99 -20.94 -8.32
N PRO A 171 -5.86 -19.95 -8.00
CA PRO A 171 -5.50 -18.90 -7.06
C PRO A 171 -5.21 -19.48 -5.67
N ILE A 172 -4.56 -18.67 -4.84
CA ILE A 172 -4.41 -18.98 -3.41
C ILE A 172 -5.76 -18.65 -2.76
N GLU A 173 -6.29 -19.58 -1.97
CA GLU A 173 -7.58 -19.44 -1.29
C GLU A 173 -7.39 -19.54 0.22
N SER A 174 -8.26 -18.87 0.97
CA SER A 174 -8.26 -18.83 2.44
C SER A 174 -9.68 -18.71 2.95
N PHE A 175 -9.93 -19.22 4.17
CA PHE A 175 -11.15 -18.92 4.92
C PHE A 175 -10.77 -18.10 6.15
N TYR A 176 -11.24 -16.86 6.24
CA TYR A 176 -10.85 -15.94 7.31
C TYR A 176 -12.06 -15.18 7.84
N LYS A 177 -12.27 -15.25 9.16
CA LYS A 177 -13.42 -14.65 9.87
C LYS A 177 -14.78 -14.93 9.22
N GLY A 178 -15.01 -16.16 8.78
CA GLY A 178 -16.29 -16.57 8.20
C GLY A 178 -16.44 -16.28 6.70
N GLU A 179 -15.43 -15.70 6.04
CA GLU A 179 -15.48 -15.40 4.61
C GLU A 179 -14.42 -16.17 3.81
N ASN A 180 -14.81 -16.62 2.62
CA ASN A 180 -13.88 -17.12 1.61
C ASN A 180 -13.13 -15.95 0.96
N ILE A 181 -11.81 -16.06 0.95
CA ILE A 181 -10.90 -15.07 0.39
C ILE A 181 -10.08 -15.69 -0.73
N ILE A 182 -9.97 -14.97 -1.84
CA ILE A 182 -9.19 -15.37 -3.01
C ILE A 182 -8.05 -14.37 -3.22
N ILE A 183 -6.82 -14.87 -3.22
CA ILE A 183 -5.61 -14.11 -3.52
C ILE A 183 -5.15 -14.49 -4.93
N LYS A 184 -5.18 -13.52 -5.85
CA LYS A 184 -4.75 -13.74 -7.23
C LYS A 184 -4.07 -12.53 -7.84
N ARG A 185 -3.23 -12.79 -8.82
CA ARG A 185 -2.68 -11.75 -9.70
C ARG A 185 -3.79 -11.31 -10.67
N ILE A 186 -4.03 -10.00 -10.78
CA ILE A 186 -5.02 -9.46 -11.73
C ILE A 186 -4.31 -8.90 -12.96
N TRP A 187 -3.37 -7.98 -12.77
CA TRP A 187 -2.70 -7.34 -13.90
C TRP A 187 -1.28 -6.89 -13.56
N GLY A 188 -0.32 -7.28 -14.39
CA GLY A 188 1.10 -6.91 -14.25
C GLY A 188 1.68 -7.17 -12.86
N ARG A 189 1.97 -6.08 -12.13
CA ARG A 189 2.61 -6.08 -10.80
C ARG A 189 1.59 -5.98 -9.64
N GLU A 190 0.34 -6.36 -9.88
CA GLU A 190 -0.75 -6.25 -8.91
C GLU A 190 -1.28 -7.61 -8.45
N ILE A 191 -1.23 -7.84 -7.14
CA ILE A 191 -1.86 -8.99 -6.46
C ILE A 191 -3.06 -8.44 -5.70
N ALA A 192 -4.24 -9.00 -5.96
CA ALA A 192 -5.48 -8.61 -5.31
C ALA A 192 -5.96 -9.69 -4.35
N ILE A 193 -6.63 -9.23 -3.30
CA ILE A 193 -7.36 -10.05 -2.34
C ILE A 193 -8.85 -9.75 -2.53
N LEU A 194 -9.61 -10.78 -2.87
CA LEU A 194 -11.04 -10.70 -3.16
C LEU A 194 -11.84 -11.46 -2.09
N ASN A 195 -12.99 -10.92 -1.69
CA ASN A 195 -13.95 -11.66 -0.85
C ASN A 195 -14.82 -12.61 -1.69
N SER A 196 -15.77 -13.28 -1.04
CA SER A 196 -16.73 -14.20 -1.66
C SER A 196 -17.58 -13.54 -2.76
N ARG A 197 -17.81 -12.23 -2.68
CA ARG A 197 -18.53 -11.42 -3.68
C ARG A 197 -17.64 -10.94 -4.83
N LYS A 198 -16.36 -11.35 -4.87
CA LYS A 198 -15.32 -10.88 -5.80
C LYS A 198 -15.00 -9.39 -5.66
N GLU A 199 -15.37 -8.76 -4.55
CA GLU A 199 -15.00 -7.39 -4.25
C GLU A 199 -13.57 -7.33 -3.75
N LYS A 200 -12.84 -6.29 -4.16
CA LYS A 200 -11.44 -6.10 -3.78
C LYS A 200 -11.34 -5.54 -2.37
N ILE A 201 -10.94 -6.41 -1.43
CA ILE A 201 -10.76 -6.09 0.00
C ILE A 201 -9.28 -5.86 0.36
N GLY A 202 -8.35 -6.21 -0.53
CA GLY A 202 -6.93 -5.92 -0.35
C GLY A 202 -6.18 -5.90 -1.67
N CYS A 203 -5.03 -5.22 -1.68
CA CYS A 203 -4.24 -5.02 -2.88
C CYS A 203 -2.77 -4.82 -2.55
N MET A 204 -1.90 -5.60 -3.19
CA MET A 204 -0.49 -5.28 -3.31
C MET A 204 -0.17 -4.77 -4.71
N LYS A 205 0.45 -3.60 -4.80
CA LYS A 205 0.93 -3.01 -6.05
C LYS A 205 2.44 -2.82 -6.01
N GLY A 206 3.14 -3.47 -6.93
CA GLY A 206 4.59 -3.34 -7.07
C GLY A 206 5.02 -2.00 -7.66
N LEU A 207 5.98 -1.35 -7.00
CA LEU A 207 6.64 -0.11 -7.44
C LEU A 207 8.09 -0.40 -7.88
N GLY A 208 8.26 -1.44 -8.69
CA GLY A 208 9.58 -1.98 -9.07
C GLY A 208 9.83 -3.34 -8.42
N ILE A 209 11.10 -3.74 -8.42
CA ILE A 209 11.55 -4.98 -7.81
C ILE A 209 11.53 -4.80 -6.28
N GLU A 210 12.21 -3.79 -5.77
CA GLU A 210 12.51 -3.62 -4.34
C GLU A 210 11.45 -2.88 -3.51
N LYS A 211 10.34 -2.45 -4.12
CA LYS A 211 9.31 -1.66 -3.42
C LYS A 211 7.90 -2.07 -3.82
N ALA A 212 6.98 -2.06 -2.87
CA ALA A 212 5.56 -2.28 -3.09
C ALA A 212 4.73 -1.47 -2.10
N THR A 213 3.43 -1.40 -2.40
CA THR A 213 2.43 -0.75 -1.56
C THR A 213 1.31 -1.74 -1.31
N PHE A 214 0.79 -1.77 -0.10
CA PHE A 214 -0.30 -2.64 0.30
C PHE A 214 -1.43 -1.84 0.94
N THR A 215 -2.63 -2.02 0.42
CA THR A 215 -3.86 -1.44 0.98
C THR A 215 -4.83 -2.56 1.30
N CYS A 216 -5.60 -2.40 2.37
CA CYS A 216 -6.63 -3.36 2.75
C CYS A 216 -7.78 -2.70 3.50
N LYS A 217 -8.94 -3.33 3.41
CA LYS A 217 -10.17 -3.00 4.16
C LYS A 217 -10.35 -3.99 5.30
N GLU A 218 -11.30 -3.72 6.19
CA GLU A 218 -11.81 -4.77 7.09
C GLU A 218 -12.34 -5.94 6.24
N PRO A 219 -12.15 -7.20 6.68
CA PRO A 219 -11.65 -7.65 7.98
C PRO A 219 -10.12 -7.78 8.12
N LEU A 220 -9.36 -7.46 7.06
CA LEU A 220 -7.93 -7.79 6.92
C LEU A 220 -7.00 -6.87 7.72
N LYS A 221 -7.48 -5.74 8.24
CA LYS A 221 -6.64 -4.76 8.95
C LYS A 221 -5.85 -5.39 10.10
N LYS A 222 -6.46 -6.33 10.85
CA LYS A 222 -5.82 -7.03 11.98
C LYS A 222 -4.60 -7.87 11.59
N ILE A 223 -4.52 -8.33 10.34
CA ILE A 223 -3.40 -9.14 9.84
C ILE A 223 -2.63 -8.43 8.72
N SER A 224 -2.87 -7.12 8.54
CA SER A 224 -2.37 -6.36 7.40
C SER A 224 -0.85 -6.39 7.27
N ILE A 225 -0.12 -6.28 8.39
CA ILE A 225 1.34 -6.31 8.42
C ILE A 225 1.88 -7.68 7.93
N PRO A 226 1.62 -8.81 8.61
CA PRO A 226 2.17 -10.08 8.18
C PRO A 226 1.63 -10.53 6.82
N LEU A 227 0.37 -10.23 6.49
CA LEU A 227 -0.19 -10.51 5.17
C LEU A 227 0.52 -9.73 4.06
N SER A 228 0.82 -8.45 4.28
CA SER A 228 1.55 -7.65 3.30
C SER A 228 2.95 -8.20 3.04
N ILE A 229 3.65 -8.65 4.08
CA ILE A 229 4.97 -9.28 3.95
C ILE A 229 4.86 -10.59 3.16
N ALA A 230 3.86 -11.42 3.47
CA ALA A 230 3.64 -12.68 2.78
C ALA A 230 3.43 -12.46 1.27
N LEU A 231 2.56 -11.53 0.90
CA LEU A 231 2.31 -11.18 -0.50
C LEU A 231 3.53 -10.56 -1.17
N TYR A 232 4.32 -9.77 -0.44
CA TYR A 232 5.55 -9.20 -0.97
C TYR A 232 6.57 -10.28 -1.28
N ALA A 233 6.74 -11.26 -0.39
CA ALA A 233 7.63 -12.41 -0.65
C ALA A 233 7.15 -13.23 -1.87
N ILE A 234 5.84 -13.53 -1.98
CA ILE A 234 5.27 -14.22 -3.15
C ILE A 234 5.56 -13.46 -4.45
N LYS A 235 5.36 -12.13 -4.44
CA LYS A 235 5.65 -11.27 -5.60
C LYS A 235 7.09 -11.45 -6.09
N GLN A 236 8.05 -11.69 -5.20
CA GLN A 236 9.47 -11.81 -5.57
C GLN A 236 9.81 -13.21 -6.08
N LEU A 237 9.24 -14.24 -5.47
CA LEU A 237 9.39 -15.63 -5.94
C LEU A 237 8.86 -15.77 -7.38
N ASP A 238 7.73 -15.15 -7.70
CA ASP A 238 7.17 -15.11 -9.07
C ASP A 238 8.03 -14.33 -10.08
N VAL A 239 9.03 -13.55 -9.65
CA VAL A 239 9.95 -12.79 -10.53
C VAL A 239 11.30 -13.49 -10.70
N ILE A 240 11.60 -14.48 -9.84
CA ILE A 240 12.86 -15.23 -9.83
C ILE A 240 12.71 -16.62 -10.51
N ILE A 241 11.47 -17.06 -10.79
CA ILE A 241 11.17 -18.28 -11.56
C ILE A 241 10.97 -17.94 -13.03
#